data_AF-A0AA43XJS5-F1
#
_entry.id   AF-A0AA43XJS5-F1
#
_cell.length_a   1.000
_cell.length_b   1.000
_cell.length_c   1.000
_cell.angle_alpha   90.00
_cell.angle_beta   90.00
_cell.angle_gamma   90.00
#
_symmetry.space_group_name_H-M   'P 1'
#
loop_
_entity.id
_entity.type
_entity.pdbx_description
1 polymer ?
#
loop_
_entity_poly.entity_id
_entity_poly.type
_entity_poly.pdbx_seq_one_letter_code
_entity_poly.pdbx_strand_id
1 'polypeptide(L)'
;MKQLAANLPTLRKTLGFTQSELAEQIGTTRQSIAVYESGKRIPGWTVTVALLTVFIFSQKTLVLLFPLDILSNDIFDAIPTLNNYVEKNIQNRNL
;
A
#
# COMPACT_ATOMS: atom_id res chain seq x y z
N MET A 1 -7.77 0.04 -6.81
CA MET A 1 -6.72 0.94 -7.35
C MET A 1 -6.92 2.43 -7.08
N LYS A 2 -8.09 3.00 -7.36
CA LYS A 2 -8.41 4.40 -6.98
C LYS A 2 -8.22 4.64 -5.47
N GLN A 3 -8.60 3.65 -4.65
CA GLN A 3 -8.40 3.68 -3.20
C GLN A 3 -6.93 3.72 -2.76
N LEU A 4 -6.03 3.02 -3.48
CA LEU A 4 -4.59 3.05 -3.17
C LEU A 4 -4.03 4.47 -3.35
N ALA A 5 -4.37 5.14 -4.46
CA ALA A 5 -3.92 6.51 -4.70
C ALA A 5 -4.53 7.51 -3.70
N ALA A 6 -5.83 7.38 -3.40
CA ALA A 6 -6.52 8.25 -2.45
C ALA A 6 -5.97 8.14 -1.02
N ASN A 7 -5.57 6.94 -0.61
CA ASN A 7 -5.03 6.69 0.72
C ASN A 7 -3.49 6.67 0.79
N LEU A 8 -2.83 6.94 -0.34
CA LEU A 8 -1.37 6.96 -0.43
C LEU A 8 -0.71 7.89 0.61
N PRO A 9 -1.24 9.10 0.90
CA PRO A 9 -0.68 9.97 1.93
C PRO A 9 -0.74 9.33 3.32
N THR A 10 -1.86 8.66 3.65
CA THR A 10 -2.07 8.00 4.94
C THR A 10 -1.10 6.84 5.10
N LEU A 11 -1.03 5.94 4.11
CA LEU A 11 -0.13 4.79 4.13
C LEU A 11 1.34 5.21 4.24
N ARG A 12 1.74 6.21 3.46
CA ARG A 12 3.10 6.75 3.49
C ARG A 12 3.45 7.33 4.86
N LYS A 13 2.58 8.18 5.42
CA LYS A 13 2.80 8.81 6.73
C LYS A 13 2.84 7.78 7.87
N THR A 14 2.07 6.69 7.77
CA THR A 14 2.13 5.57 8.73
C THR A 14 3.52 4.91 8.79
N LEU A 15 4.26 4.94 7.68
CA LEU A 15 5.67 4.50 7.64
C LEU A 15 6.67 5.59 8.00
N GLY A 16 6.24 6.83 8.23
CA GLY A 16 7.10 7.97 8.52
C GLY A 16 7.80 8.58 7.29
N PHE A 17 7.48 8.12 6.08
CA PHE A 17 8.14 8.58 4.86
C PHE A 17 7.63 9.95 4.40
N THR A 18 8.53 10.73 3.82
CA THR A 18 8.27 11.87 2.93
C THR A 18 7.93 11.39 1.52
N GLN A 19 7.38 12.29 0.69
CA GLN A 19 7.09 11.97 -0.72
C GLN A 19 8.35 11.56 -1.49
N SER A 20 9.52 12.13 -1.16
CA SER A 20 10.78 11.83 -1.82
C SER A 20 11.31 10.45 -1.42
N GLU A 21 11.24 10.10 -0.13
CA GLU A 21 11.68 8.78 0.35
C GLU A 21 10.81 7.66 -0.23
N LEU A 22 9.49 7.84 -0.27
CA LEU A 22 8.63 6.85 -0.94
C LEU A 22 8.94 6.73 -2.43
N ALA A 23 9.23 7.85 -3.09
CA ALA A 23 9.58 7.85 -4.51
C ALA A 23 10.86 7.06 -4.79
N GLU A 24 11.88 7.27 -3.94
CA GLU A 24 13.15 6.53 -3.99
C GLU A 24 12.93 5.02 -3.79
N GLN A 25 12.13 4.64 -2.79
CA GLN A 25 11.82 3.22 -2.50
C GLN A 25 11.19 2.48 -3.68
N ILE A 26 10.36 3.15 -4.49
CA ILE A 26 9.66 2.51 -5.62
C ILE A 26 10.23 2.87 -7.00
N GLY A 27 11.38 3.55 -7.05
CA GLY A 27 12.03 3.93 -8.30
C GLY A 27 11.22 4.90 -9.16
N THR A 28 10.64 5.94 -8.56
CA THR A 28 9.92 7.02 -9.27
C THR A 28 10.37 8.41 -8.80
N THR A 29 9.66 9.45 -9.24
CA THR A 29 9.94 10.83 -8.84
C THR A 29 9.00 11.29 -7.71
N ARG A 30 9.47 12.22 -6.87
CA ARG A 30 8.63 12.88 -5.86
C ARG A 30 7.40 13.53 -6.49
N GLN A 31 7.55 14.12 -7.68
CA GLN A 31 6.47 14.74 -8.45
C GLN A 31 5.39 13.71 -8.83
N SER A 32 5.78 12.52 -9.26
CA SER A 32 4.85 11.41 -9.52
C SER A 32 4.02 11.10 -8.27
N ILE A 33 4.67 10.94 -7.11
CA ILE A 33 3.98 10.68 -5.84
C ILE A 33 2.98 11.80 -5.51
N ALA A 34 3.39 13.08 -5.62
CA ALA A 34 2.50 14.20 -5.34
C ALA A 34 1.28 14.24 -6.28
N VAL A 35 1.44 13.89 -7.55
CA VAL A 35 0.35 13.79 -8.53
C VAL A 35 -0.61 12.66 -8.15
N TYR A 36 -0.10 11.52 -7.69
CA TYR A 36 -0.95 10.41 -7.23
C TYR A 36 -1.70 10.75 -5.95
N GLU A 37 -1.01 11.33 -4.96
CA GLU A 37 -1.59 11.75 -3.67
C GLU A 37 -2.67 12.83 -3.82
N SER A 38 -2.55 13.70 -4.83
CA SER A 38 -3.57 14.71 -5.14
C SER A 38 -4.75 14.16 -5.95
N GLY A 39 -4.72 12.89 -6.35
CA GLY A 39 -5.75 12.27 -7.18
C GLY A 39 -5.77 12.77 -8.63
N LYS A 40 -4.82 13.64 -9.04
CA LYS A 40 -4.73 14.17 -10.41
C LYS A 40 -4.46 13.08 -11.43
N ARG A 41 -3.78 12.01 -11.03
CA ARG A 41 -3.52 10.83 -11.87
C ARG A 41 -3.54 9.57 -11.02
N ILE A 42 -4.04 8.48 -11.60
CA ILE A 42 -3.93 7.14 -11.00
C ILE A 42 -2.58 6.53 -11.43
N PRO A 43 -1.81 5.91 -10.52
CA PRO A 43 -0.58 5.21 -10.88
C PRO A 43 -0.86 4.08 -11.87
N GLY A 44 0.06 3.89 -12.82
CA GLY A 44 0.03 2.72 -13.71
C GLY A 44 0.29 1.41 -12.96
N TRP A 45 0.18 0.29 -13.66
CA TRP A 45 0.32 -1.05 -13.06
C TRP A 45 1.67 -1.29 -12.37
N THR A 46 2.78 -0.92 -13.01
CA THR A 46 4.12 -1.11 -12.42
C THR A 46 4.29 -0.35 -11.10
N VAL A 47 3.88 0.93 -11.08
CA VAL A 47 3.95 1.78 -9.88
C VAL A 47 3.01 1.24 -8.80
N THR A 48 1.84 0.76 -9.20
CA THR A 48 0.88 0.11 -8.31
C THR A 48 1.47 -1.08 -7.58
N VAL A 49 2.10 -2.01 -8.31
CA VAL A 49 2.68 -3.21 -7.72
C VAL A 49 3.83 -2.84 -6.78
N ALA A 50 4.66 -1.87 -7.17
CA ALA A 50 5.74 -1.38 -6.32
C ALA A 50 5.22 -0.75 -5.01
N LEU A 51 4.18 0.06 -5.08
CA LEU A 51 3.51 0.63 -3.90
C LEU A 51 2.91 -0.46 -3.00
N LEU A 52 2.19 -1.41 -3.59
CA LEU A 52 1.61 -2.53 -2.82
C LEU A 52 2.69 -3.34 -2.12
N THR A 53 3.80 -3.60 -2.79
CA THR A 53 4.96 -4.30 -2.20
C THR A 53 5.44 -3.59 -0.94
N VAL A 54 5.67 -2.28 -1.00
CA VAL A 54 6.12 -1.49 0.16
C VAL A 54 5.13 -1.60 1.33
N PHE A 55 3.83 -1.52 1.06
CA PHE A 55 2.82 -1.47 2.12
C PHE A 55 2.42 -2.84 2.67
N ILE A 56 2.51 -3.92 1.88
CA ILE A 56 2.20 -5.28 2.33
C ILE A 56 3.24 -5.77 3.34
N PHE A 57 4.52 -5.44 3.12
CA PHE A 57 5.61 -5.92 3.98
C PHE A 57 5.80 -5.12 5.28
N SER A 58 4.94 -4.15 5.57
CA SER A 58 4.92 -3.46 6.85
C SER A 58 3.63 -3.78 7.61
N GLN A 59 3.77 -4.34 8.80
CA GLN A 59 2.65 -4.68 9.67
C GLN A 59 1.73 -3.47 9.94
N LYS A 60 2.30 -2.26 10.04
CA LYS A 60 1.55 -1.03 10.31
C LYS A 60 0.61 -0.64 9.17
N THR A 61 1.02 -0.87 7.92
CA THR A 61 0.20 -0.54 6.74
C THR A 61 -0.65 -1.71 6.30
N LEU A 62 -0.21 -2.95 6.51
CA LEU A 62 -0.96 -4.16 6.18
C LEU A 62 -2.35 -4.16 6.82
N VAL A 63 -2.46 -3.78 8.09
CA VAL A 63 -3.74 -3.67 8.81
C VAL A 63 -4.67 -2.60 8.24
N LEU A 64 -4.14 -1.63 7.49
CA LEU A 64 -4.93 -0.55 6.87
C LEU A 64 -5.40 -0.93 5.45
N LEU A 65 -4.80 -1.92 4.80
CA LEU A 65 -5.14 -2.23 3.40
C LEU A 65 -6.56 -2.81 3.24
N PHE A 66 -7.11 -3.43 4.29
CA PHE A 66 -8.47 -3.96 4.29
C PHE A 66 -9.56 -2.93 4.53
N PRO A 67 -9.53 -2.13 5.62
CA PRO A 67 -10.60 -1.16 5.85
C PRO A 67 -10.64 -0.08 4.76
N LEU A 68 -9.55 0.09 4.02
CA LEU A 68 -9.44 1.02 2.90
C LEU A 68 -9.84 0.41 1.55
N ASP A 69 -10.28 -0.85 1.51
CA ASP A 69 -10.70 -1.54 0.28
C ASP A 69 -9.61 -1.53 -0.81
N ILE A 70 -8.35 -1.70 -0.38
CA ILE A 70 -7.17 -1.79 -1.27
C ILE A 70 -6.84 -3.25 -1.55
N LEU A 71 -6.89 -4.09 -0.51
CA LEU A 71 -6.89 -5.54 -0.63
C LEU A 71 -8.34 -6.03 -0.45
N SER A 72 -8.92 -6.59 -1.53
CA SER A 72 -10.23 -7.23 -1.47
C SER A 72 -10.10 -8.73 -1.24
N ASN A 73 -11.18 -9.37 -0.78
CA ASN A 73 -11.23 -10.82 -0.56
C ASN A 73 -10.86 -11.61 -1.82
N ASP A 74 -11.18 -11.08 -3.01
CA ASP A 74 -10.86 -11.73 -4.29
C ASP A 74 -9.36 -11.97 -4.49
N ILE A 75 -8.51 -11.14 -3.87
CA ILE A 75 -7.05 -11.30 -3.94
C ILE A 75 -6.59 -12.52 -3.16
N PHE A 76 -7.29 -12.92 -2.09
CA PHE A 76 -6.95 -14.12 -1.32
C PHE A 76 -7.35 -15.40 -1.99
N ASP A 77 -8.46 -15.37 -2.72
CA ASP A 77 -8.85 -16.49 -3.58
C ASP A 77 -7.82 -16.66 -4.70
N ALA A 78 -7.29 -15.55 -5.23
CA ALA A 78 -6.27 -15.58 -6.28
C ALA A 78 -4.86 -15.92 -5.74
N ILE A 79 -4.53 -15.54 -4.50
CA ILE A 79 -3.20 -15.71 -3.89
C ILE A 79 -3.37 -16.25 -2.44
N PRO A 80 -3.62 -17.55 -2.26
CA PRO A 80 -3.86 -18.14 -0.93
C PRO A 80 -2.68 -17.96 0.03
N THR A 81 -1.45 -17.91 -0.49
CA THR A 81 -0.24 -17.67 0.32
C THR A 81 -0.22 -16.28 0.95
N LEU A 82 -0.83 -15.29 0.29
CA LEU A 82 -0.98 -13.94 0.84
C LEU A 82 -1.97 -13.94 2.00
N ASN A 83 -3.05 -14.72 1.92
CA ASN A 83 -3.99 -14.86 3.04
C ASN A 83 -3.29 -15.39 4.29
N ASN A 84 -2.51 -16.47 4.15
CA ASN A 84 -1.75 -17.05 5.27
C ASN A 84 -0.73 -16.05 5.86
N TYR A 85 -0.05 -15.27 5.00
CA TYR A 85 0.85 -14.21 5.45
C TYR A 85 0.10 -13.15 6.25
N VAL A 86 -1.03 -12.69 5.73
CA VAL A 86 -1.85 -11.65 6.36
C VAL A 86 -2.38 -12.10 7.71
N GLU A 87 -3.00 -13.28 7.79
CA GLU A 87 -3.53 -13.83 9.04
C GLU A 87 -2.43 -13.91 10.12
N LYS A 88 -1.26 -14.44 9.77
CA LYS A 88 -0.11 -14.54 10.70
C LYS A 88 0.39 -13.18 11.18
N ASN A 89 0.42 -12.18 10.30
CA ASN A 89 0.99 -10.87 10.62
C ASN A 89 -0.03 -9.90 11.27
N ILE A 90 -1.34 -10.15 11.12
CA ILE A 90 -2.39 -9.37 11.78
C ILE A 90 -2.75 -9.97 13.16
N GLN A 91 -2.75 -11.30 13.32
CA GLN A 91 -3.09 -11.97 14.60
C GLN A 91 -2.03 -11.82 15.71
N ASN A 92 -0.81 -11.36 15.41
CA ASN A 92 0.21 -11.04 16.42
C ASN A 92 -0.10 -9.76 17.25
N ARG A 93 -1.38 -9.38 17.36
CA ARG A 93 -1.90 -8.43 18.35
C ARG A 93 -2.67 -9.19 19.43
N ASN A 94 -1.96 -9.72 20.42
CA ASN A 94 -2.52 -9.79 21.76
C ASN A 94 -1.97 -8.59 22.53
N LEU A 95 -2.88 -7.66 22.86
CA LEU A 95 -2.83 -6.63 23.92
C LEU A 95 -1.57 -5.75 23.97
#